data_AF-A0A7Y4RZR6-F1
#
_entry.id   AF-A0A7Y4RZR6-F1
#
_cell.length_a   1.000
_cell.length_b   1.000
_cell.length_c   1.000
_cell.angle_alpha   90.00
_cell.angle_beta   90.00
_cell.angle_gamma   90.00
#
_symmetry.space_group_name_H-M   'P 1'
#
loop_
_entity.id
_entity.type
_entity.pdbx_description
1 polymer ?
#
loop_
_entity_poly.entity_id
_entity_poly.type
_entity_poly.pdbx_seq_one_letter_code
_entity_poly.pdbx_strand_id
1 'polypeptide(L)' 'MTSTRTDIDLIIEAEVALPNRADAICDLYGALVMALGERKLDIVLKDARTMEEPIFEIARHTGVLL' A
#
# COMPACT_ATOMS: atom_id res chain seq x y z
N MET A 1 15.80 -0.04 25.50
CA MET A 1 15.52 0.85 24.36
C MET A 1 14.53 0.13 23.46
N THR A 2 13.24 0.43 23.59
CA THR A 2 12.19 -0.16 22.76
C THR A 2 12.09 0.65 21.48
N SER A 3 12.55 0.08 20.35
CA SER A 3 12.35 0.68 19.04
C SER A 3 10.88 0.50 18.64
N THR A 4 10.07 1.55 18.75
CA THR A 4 8.67 1.58 18.30
C THR A 4 8.54 2.29 16.95
N ARG A 5 9.44 2.02 15.99
CA ARG A 5 9.13 2.33 14.59
C ARG A 5 8.27 1.20 14.05
N THR A 6 6.97 1.37 14.14
CA THR A 6 6.01 0.52 13.43
C THR A 6 6.03 0.94 11.96
N ASP A 7 6.20 -0.03 11.07
CA ASP A 7 6.05 0.17 9.64
C ASP A 7 4.59 0.55 9.32
N ILE A 8 4.36 1.26 8.22
CA ILE A 8 2.99 1.57 7.77
C ILE A 8 2.67 0.64 6.60
N ASP A 9 1.71 -0.23 6.82
CA ASP A 9 1.16 -1.09 5.78
C ASP A 9 0.02 -0.35 5.06
N LEU A 10 0.10 -0.28 3.74
CA LEU A 10 -0.88 0.37 2.88
C LEU A 10 -1.41 -0.62 1.84
N ILE A 11 -2.72 -0.71 1.74
CA ILE A 11 -3.39 -1.34 0.61
C ILE A 11 -3.97 -0.26 -0.29
N ILE A 12 -3.63 -0.34 -1.57
CA ILE A 12 -4.08 0.58 -2.60
C ILE A 12 -4.95 -0.19 -3.57
N GLU A 13 -6.21 0.22 -3.68
CA GLU A 13 -7.17 -0.38 -4.60
C GLU A 13 -7.39 0.53 -5.81
N ALA A 14 -7.18 -0.02 -7.01
CA ALA A 14 -7.45 0.64 -8.28
C ALA A 14 -8.52 -0.14 -9.04
N GLU A 15 -9.57 0.54 -9.50
CA GLU A 15 -10.66 -0.08 -10.27
C GLU A 15 -10.24 -0.50 -11.68
N VAL A 16 -9.14 0.07 -12.18
CA VAL A 16 -8.60 -0.21 -13.51
C VAL A 16 -7.31 -1.02 -13.41
N ALA A 17 -7.06 -1.85 -14.42
CA ALA A 17 -5.81 -2.59 -14.51
C ALA A 17 -4.64 -1.62 -14.75
N LEU A 18 -3.61 -1.71 -13.89
CA LEU A 18 -2.43 -0.88 -14.05
C LEU A 18 -1.48 -1.54 -15.06
N PRO A 19 -1.02 -0.80 -16.09
CA PRO A 19 -0.21 -1.38 -17.16
C PRO A 19 1.16 -1.84 -16.65
N ASN A 20 1.75 -1.10 -15.70
CA ASN A 20 2.96 -1.50 -14.99
C ASN A 20 2.80 -1.27 -13.49
N ARG A 21 2.63 -2.37 -12.75
CA ARG A 21 2.45 -2.35 -11.29
C ARG A 21 3.71 -1.90 -10.55
N ALA A 22 4.89 -2.30 -11.06
CA ALA A 22 6.15 -1.94 -10.42
C ALA A 22 6.38 -0.42 -10.49
N ASP A 23 6.17 0.18 -11.65
CA ASP A 23 6.29 1.64 -11.82
C ASP A 23 5.30 2.38 -10.91
N ALA A 24 4.03 1.96 -10.89
CA ALA A 24 3.02 2.58 -10.04
C ALA A 24 3.37 2.50 -8.54
N ILE A 25 3.90 1.37 -8.08
CA ILE A 25 4.38 1.20 -6.69
C ILE A 25 5.59 2.10 -6.43
N CYS A 26 6.56 2.16 -7.35
CA CYS A 26 7.75 3.00 -7.22
C CYS A 26 7.38 4.49 -7.14
N ASP A 27 6.51 4.97 -8.02
CA ASP A 27 6.05 6.36 -8.06
C ASP A 27 5.32 6.72 -6.75
N LEU A 28 4.42 5.84 -6.30
CA LEU A 28 3.69 6.04 -5.06
C LEU A 28 4.61 6.02 -3.84
N TYR A 29 5.49 5.03 -3.76
CA TYR A 29 6.45 4.90 -2.67
C TYR A 29 7.36 6.13 -2.59
N GLY A 30 7.89 6.58 -3.73
CA GLY A 30 8.72 7.79 -3.81
C GLY A 30 7.97 9.03 -3.32
N ALA A 31 6.74 9.22 -3.78
CA ALA A 31 5.91 10.35 -3.35
C ALA A 31 5.62 10.31 -1.84
N LEU A 32 5.30 9.14 -1.29
CA LEU A 32 4.99 8.98 0.13
C LEU A 32 6.22 9.15 1.02
N VAL A 33 7.39 8.63 0.63
CA VAL A 33 8.63 8.83 1.38
C VAL A 33 9.03 10.32 1.39
N MET A 34 8.84 11.03 0.27
CA MET A 34 9.10 12.47 0.21
C MET A 34 8.14 13.27 1.13
N ALA A 35 6.89 12.82 1.28
CA ALA A 35 5.89 13.50 2.11
C ALA A 35 5.98 13.15 3.61
N LEU A 36 6.30 11.89 3.93
CA LEU A 36 6.26 11.34 5.29
C LEU A 36 7.64 11.21 5.94
N GLY A 37 8.71 11.46 5.18
CA GLY A 37 10.10 11.23 5.59
C GLY A 37 10.48 9.75 5.52
N GLU A 38 11.58 9.38 6.18
CA GLU A 38 12.15 8.02 6.17
C GLU A 38 11.36 7.01 7.02
N ARG A 39 10.03 7.00 6.90
CA ARG A 39 9.20 5.94 7.48
C ARG A 39 9.18 4.76 6.53
N LYS A 40 9.32 3.56 7.08
CA LYS A 40 9.21 2.32 6.31
C LYS A 40 7.75 2.10 5.97
N LEU A 41 7.48 1.91 4.69
CA LEU A 41 6.15 1.67 4.12
C LEU A 41 6.16 0.29 3.46
N ASP A 42 5.13 -0.50 3.70
CA ASP A 42 4.84 -1.70 2.92
C ASP A 42 3.58 -1.43 2.09
N ILE A 43 3.66 -1.62 0.77
CA ILE A 43 2.58 -1.27 -0.16
C ILE A 43 2.12 -2.52 -0.89
N VAL A 44 0.85 -2.85 -0.71
CA VAL A 44 0.16 -3.89 -1.46
C VAL A 44 -0.83 -3.24 -2.43
N LEU A 45 -0.72 -3.57 -3.71
CA LEU A 45 -1.55 -3.01 -4.79
C LEU A 45 -2.57 -4.05 -5.29
N LYS A 46 -3.85 -3.69 -5.24
CA LYS A 46 -4.96 -4.43 -5.85
C LYS A 46 -5.48 -3.63 -7.04
N ASP A 47 -5.38 -4.20 -8.23
CA ASP A 47 -5.98 -3.62 -9.44
C ASP A 47 -7.05 -4.56 -10.01
N ALA A 48 -7.67 -4.21 -11.15
CA ALA A 48 -8.69 -5.04 -11.79
C ALA A 48 -8.21 -6.45 -12.21
N ARG A 49 -6.90 -6.71 -12.23
CA ARG A 49 -6.31 -8.02 -12.56
C ARG A 49 -5.92 -8.81 -11.31
N THR A 50 -5.87 -8.16 -10.14
CA THR A 50 -5.61 -8.84 -8.88
C THR A 50 -6.83 -9.64 -8.47
N MET A 51 -6.66 -10.94 -8.25
CA MET A 51 -7.70 -11.79 -7.68
C MET A 51 -7.99 -11.36 -6.25
N GLU A 52 -9.23 -11.50 -5.82
CA GLU A 52 -9.59 -11.26 -4.41
C GLU A 52 -8.88 -12.29 -3.51
N GLU A 53 -8.29 -11.81 -2.43
CA GLU A 53 -7.57 -12.59 -1.43
C GLU A 53 -7.97 -12.12 -0.03
N PRO A 54 -7.89 -12.97 1.01
CA PRO A 54 -8.34 -12.63 2.36
C PRO A 54 -7.69 -11.36 2.93
N ILE A 55 -6.47 -11.03 2.49
CA ILE A 55 -5.77 -9.82 2.92
C ILE A 55 -6.54 -8.53 2.57
N PHE A 56 -7.20 -8.46 1.41
CA PHE A 56 -7.96 -7.28 0.99
C PHE A 56 -9.28 -7.15 1.77
N GLU A 57 -9.93 -8.27 2.06
CA GLU A 57 -11.10 -8.28 2.93
C GLU A 57 -10.74 -7.83 4.35
N ILE A 58 -9.71 -8.43 4.96
CA ILE A 58 -9.25 -8.07 6.31
C ILE A 58 -8.90 -6.58 6.35
N ALA A 59 -8.15 -6.07 5.38
CA ALA A 59 -7.75 -4.67 5.34
C ALA A 59 -8.93 -3.71 5.22
N ARG A 60 -9.97 -4.03 4.45
CA ARG A 60 -11.19 -3.21 4.39
C ARG A 60 -11.96 -3.20 5.71
N HIS A 61 -11.91 -4.28 6.48
CA HIS A 61 -12.62 -4.39 7.76
C HIS A 61 -11.84 -3.84 8.96
N THR A 62 -10.52 -3.95 8.96
CA THR A 62 -9.68 -3.58 10.10
C THR A 62 -8.83 -2.34 9.85
N GLY A 63 -8.66 -1.95 8.59
CA GLY A 63 -7.88 -0.78 8.20
C GLY A 63 -8.64 0.53 8.41
N VAL A 64 -7.92 1.63 8.17
CA VAL A 64 -8.49 2.97 8.12
C VAL A 64 -8.60 3.37 6.66
N LEU A 65 -9.83 3.60 6.18
CA LEU A 65 -10.08 4.17 4.86
C LEU A 65 -9.71 5.65 4.88
N LEU A 66 -8.89 6.06 3.90
CA LEU A 66 -8.42 7.44 3.72
C LEU A 66 -9.15 8.14 2.57
#